data_AF-A0A661WHV4-F1
#
_entry.id   AF-A0A661WHV4-F1
#
_cell.length_a   1.000
_cell.length_b   1.000
_cell.length_c   1.000
_cell.angle_alpha   90.00
_cell.angle_beta   90.00
_cell.angle_gamma   90.00
#
_symmetry.space_group_name_H-M   'P 1'
#
loop_
_entity.id
_entity.type
_entity.pdbx_description
1 polymer ?
#
loop_
_entity_poly.entity_id
_entity_poly.type
_entity_poly.pdbx_seq_one_letter_code
_entity_poly.pdbx_strand_id
1 'polypeptide(L)'
;YKNWEKLKTVSRIRSQRWIGEEKSSEDRHHIASITGAKQVLGSVRSHWGVENKLHWTLDMAFDEDRSRVRKEYGAENFAVLRHIALNLLKQEKSCKRSIRGKRLLAGWDEKYLCKVLEGLSSL
;
A
#
# COMPACT_ATOMS: atom_id res chain seq x y z
N TYR A 1 -15.06 16.49 26.85
CA TYR A 1 -14.48 15.74 25.71
C TYR A 1 -13.43 14.70 26.18
N LYS A 2 -13.79 13.74 27.05
CA LYS A 2 -12.82 12.72 27.57
C LYS A 2 -12.29 11.76 26.50
N ASN A 3 -13.01 11.56 25.39
CA ASN A 3 -12.63 10.59 24.37
C ASN A 3 -11.70 11.14 23.27
N TRP A 4 -11.37 12.44 23.32
CA TRP A 4 -10.60 13.14 22.27
C TRP A 4 -9.55 14.07 22.87
N GLU A 5 -8.88 13.66 23.95
CA GLU A 5 -7.94 14.49 24.71
C GLU A 5 -6.80 15.07 23.86
N LYS A 6 -6.43 14.39 22.77
CA LYS A 6 -5.38 14.82 21.86
C LYS A 6 -5.90 15.55 20.62
N LEU A 7 -7.19 15.85 20.50
CA LEU A 7 -7.71 16.58 19.34
C LEU A 7 -7.21 18.02 19.36
N LYS A 8 -6.49 18.42 18.31
CA LYS A 8 -5.92 19.78 18.19
C LYS A 8 -6.38 20.55 16.97
N THR A 9 -6.87 19.88 15.94
CA THR A 9 -7.23 20.53 14.67
C THR A 9 -8.40 19.83 14.00
N VAL A 10 -9.33 20.63 13.49
CA VAL A 10 -10.29 20.23 12.47
C VAL A 10 -9.83 20.89 11.17
N SER A 11 -9.76 20.12 10.08
CA SER A 11 -9.23 20.60 8.80
C SER A 11 -10.17 20.22 7.66
N ARG A 12 -10.19 21.05 6.62
CA ARG A 12 -10.84 20.76 5.34
C ARG A 12 -9.78 20.70 4.26
N ILE A 13 -9.72 19.58 3.54
CA ILE A 13 -8.86 19.40 2.38
C ILE A 13 -9.74 19.34 1.14
N ARG A 14 -9.48 20.25 0.20
CA ARG A 14 -10.09 20.23 -1.14
C ARG A 14 -9.17 19.49 -2.10
N SER A 15 -9.64 18.39 -2.67
CA SER A 15 -9.01 17.73 -3.80
C SER A 15 -9.64 18.24 -5.10
N GLN A 16 -8.83 18.42 -6.13
CA GLN A 16 -9.31 18.78 -7.47
C GLN A 16 -8.70 17.78 -8.46
N ARG A 17 -9.53 17.27 -9.36
CA ARG A 17 -9.13 16.31 -10.39
C ARG A 17 -9.59 16.82 -11.74
N TRP A 18 -8.69 16.71 -12.72
CA TRP A 18 -8.94 17.01 -14.12
C TRP A 18 -8.91 15.71 -14.91
N ILE A 19 -9.95 15.47 -15.70
CA ILE A 19 -10.02 14.37 -16.67
C ILE A 19 -10.41 14.99 -18.01
N GLY A 20 -9.43 15.16 -18.90
CA GLY A 20 -9.61 16.01 -20.06
C GLY A 20 -9.94 17.44 -19.64
N GLU A 21 -11.05 17.98 -20.14
CA GLU A 21 -11.55 19.32 -19.82
C GLU A 21 -12.42 19.35 -18.55
N GLU A 22 -12.88 18.19 -18.08
CA GLU A 22 -13.76 18.12 -16.92
C GLU A 22 -12.98 18.29 -15.62
N LYS A 23 -13.43 19.24 -14.79
CA LYS A 23 -12.90 19.50 -13.46
C LYS A 23 -13.90 19.05 -12.39
N SER A 24 -13.46 18.16 -11.52
CA SER A 24 -14.19 17.79 -10.30
C SER A 24 -13.46 18.30 -9.06
N SER A 25 -14.22 18.56 -7.99
CA SER A 25 -13.67 18.96 -6.68
C SER A 25 -14.38 18.21 -5.56
N GLU A 26 -13.63 17.81 -4.55
CA GLU A 26 -14.13 17.06 -3.40
C GLU A 26 -13.55 17.66 -2.11
N ASP A 27 -14.40 17.95 -1.13
CA ASP A 27 -13.98 18.44 0.18
C ASP A 27 -14.06 17.31 1.21
N ARG A 28 -12.94 17.04 1.89
CA ARG A 28 -12.86 16.06 2.98
C ARG A 28 -12.51 16.76 4.27
N HIS A 29 -13.18 16.38 5.35
CA HIS A 29 -12.96 16.93 6.68
C HIS A 29 -12.21 15.92 7.53
N HIS A 30 -11.18 16.37 8.24
CA HIS A 30 -10.36 15.53 9.09
C HIS A 30 -10.20 16.16 10.47
N ILE A 31 -10.15 15.29 11.47
CA ILE A 31 -9.80 15.61 12.85
C ILE A 31 -8.42 15.06 13.14
N ALA A 32 -7.55 15.85 13.77
CA ALA A 32 -6.15 15.51 13.93
C ALA A 32 -5.56 16.03 15.26
N SER A 33 -4.58 15.28 15.76
CA SER A 33 -3.73 15.71 16.88
C SER A 33 -2.54 16.57 16.45
N ILE A 34 -2.30 16.67 15.15
CA ILE A 34 -1.27 17.53 14.54
C ILE A 34 -1.89 18.87 14.17
N THR A 35 -1.06 19.92 14.17
CA THR A 35 -1.48 21.31 13.90
C THR A 35 -0.76 21.87 12.69
N GLY A 36 -1.44 22.70 11.90
CA GLY A 36 -0.84 23.40 10.76
C GLY A 36 -1.16 22.76 9.42
N ALA A 37 -1.65 23.59 8.49
CA ALA A 37 -2.20 23.14 7.21
C ALA A 37 -1.20 22.33 6.36
N LYS A 38 0.08 22.72 6.34
CA LYS A 38 1.13 22.01 5.58
C LYS A 38 1.38 20.60 6.12
N GLN A 39 1.41 20.43 7.44
CA GLN A 39 1.63 19.11 8.06
C GLN A 39 0.42 18.20 7.81
N VAL A 40 -0.79 18.71 8.05
CA VAL A 40 -2.03 17.96 7.78
C VAL A 40 -2.11 17.53 6.32
N LEU A 41 -1.85 18.44 5.38
CA LEU A 41 -1.85 18.13 3.95
C LEU A 41 -0.77 17.10 3.59
N GLY A 42 0.42 17.22 4.18
CA GLY A 42 1.50 16.24 4.03
C GLY A 42 1.11 14.85 4.50
N SER A 43 0.53 14.73 5.70
CA SER A 43 0.05 13.45 6.24
C SER A 43 -1.01 12.81 5.35
N VAL A 44 -2.00 13.59 4.88
CA VAL A 44 -3.05 13.06 4.00
C VAL A 44 -2.48 12.62 2.65
N ARG A 45 -1.55 13.37 2.05
CA ARG A 45 -0.87 12.93 0.81
C ARG A 45 -0.03 11.68 1.03
N SER A 46 0.69 11.58 2.14
CA SER A 46 1.49 10.39 2.46
C SER A 46 0.61 9.16 2.68
N HIS A 47 -0.58 9.34 3.26
CA HIS A 47 -1.55 8.25 3.42
C HIS A 47 -1.98 7.66 2.06
N TRP A 48 -2.24 8.50 1.05
CA TRP A 48 -2.48 8.04 -0.33
C TRP A 48 -1.31 7.24 -0.92
N GLY A 49 -0.10 7.43 -0.39
CA GLY A 49 1.06 6.62 -0.76
C GLY A 49 0.89 5.15 -0.40
N VAL A 50 0.10 4.81 0.61
CA VAL A 50 -0.21 3.41 0.97
C VAL A 50 -1.02 2.78 -0.15
N GLU A 51 -2.12 3.40 -0.55
CA GLU A 51 -2.98 2.93 -1.64
C GLU A 51 -2.20 2.71 -2.94
N ASN A 52 -1.44 3.73 -3.34
CA ASN A 52 -0.73 3.70 -4.61
C ASN A 52 0.47 2.74 -4.63
N LYS A 53 1.20 2.58 -3.52
CA LYS A 53 2.47 1.81 -3.51
C LYS A 53 2.34 0.40 -2.92
N LEU A 54 1.26 0.14 -2.19
CA LEU A 54 0.97 -1.14 -1.55
C LEU A 54 -0.23 -1.80 -2.23
N HIS A 55 -1.44 -1.28 -2.01
CA HIS A 55 -2.69 -1.90 -2.48
C HIS A 55 -2.69 -2.13 -3.99
N TRP A 56 -2.45 -1.09 -4.78
CA TRP A 56 -2.38 -1.25 -6.23
C TRP A 56 -1.36 -2.30 -6.71
N THR A 57 -0.24 -2.44 -6.00
CA THR A 57 0.75 -3.48 -6.33
C THR A 57 0.26 -4.87 -5.95
N LEU A 58 -0.44 -5.02 -4.83
CA LEU A 58 -1.06 -6.28 -4.43
C LEU A 58 -2.15 -6.68 -5.42
N ASP A 59 -3.03 -5.75 -5.79
CA ASP A 59 -4.11 -5.99 -6.74
C ASP A 59 -3.55 -6.44 -8.10
N MET A 60 -2.59 -5.70 -8.66
CA MET A 60 -2.10 -6.03 -10.00
C MET A 60 -1.06 -7.15 -10.04
N ALA A 61 -0.17 -7.25 -9.04
CA ALA A 61 0.90 -8.24 -9.07
C ALA A 61 0.49 -9.55 -8.43
N PHE A 62 -0.39 -9.54 -7.42
CA PHE A 62 -0.84 -10.72 -6.68
C PHE A 62 -2.30 -11.10 -6.96
N ASP A 63 -3.02 -10.34 -7.79
CA ASP A 63 -4.42 -10.61 -8.14
C ASP A 63 -5.32 -10.71 -6.90
N GLU A 64 -5.05 -9.83 -5.93
CA GLU A 64 -5.69 -9.85 -4.61
C GLU A 64 -7.21 -9.69 -4.70
N ASP A 65 -7.68 -8.71 -5.46
CA ASP A 65 -9.12 -8.45 -5.71
C ASP A 65 -9.88 -9.66 -6.26
N ARG A 66 -9.22 -10.51 -7.06
CA ARG A 66 -9.85 -11.69 -7.66
C ARG A 66 -9.76 -12.93 -6.77
N SER A 67 -9.04 -12.86 -5.66
CA SER A 67 -8.85 -13.99 -4.76
C SER A 67 -10.17 -14.45 -4.14
N ARG A 68 -10.45 -15.76 -4.23
CA ARG A 68 -11.66 -16.38 -3.66
C ARG A 68 -11.42 -17.03 -2.30
N VAL A 69 -10.25 -16.84 -1.70
CA VAL A 69 -9.91 -17.41 -0.38
C VAL A 69 -10.71 -16.68 0.69
N ARG A 70 -11.68 -17.38 1.29
CA ARG A 70 -12.59 -16.83 2.32
C ARG A 70 -12.89 -17.78 3.49
N LYS A 71 -12.28 -18.97 3.49
CA LYS A 71 -12.52 -19.97 4.53
C LYS A 71 -11.73 -19.61 5.78
N GLU A 72 -12.40 -19.52 6.92
CA GLU A 72 -11.78 -19.25 8.22
C GLU A 72 -10.85 -18.03 8.15
N TYR A 73 -9.63 -18.12 8.69
CA TYR A 73 -8.61 -17.07 8.66
C TYR A 73 -7.85 -16.95 7.33
N GLY A 74 -8.39 -17.55 6.25
CA GLY A 74 -7.70 -17.65 4.98
C GLY A 74 -7.42 -16.28 4.34
N ALA A 75 -8.35 -15.33 4.47
CA ALA A 75 -8.19 -13.99 3.90
C ALA A 75 -7.06 -13.22 4.61
N GLU A 76 -7.07 -13.21 5.94
CA GLU A 76 -6.08 -12.54 6.78
C GLU A 76 -4.69 -13.17 6.62
N ASN A 77 -4.60 -14.50 6.64
CA ASN A 77 -3.34 -15.21 6.47
C ASN A 77 -2.72 -14.91 5.09
N PHE A 78 -3.52 -14.91 4.02
CA PHE A 78 -3.02 -14.58 2.69
C PHE A 78 -2.60 -13.12 2.58
N ALA A 79 -3.30 -12.18 3.22
CA ALA A 79 -2.88 -10.78 3.25
C ALA A 79 -1.46 -10.66 3.84
N VAL A 80 -1.21 -11.29 4.99
CA VAL A 80 0.13 -11.30 5.62
C VAL A 80 1.18 -11.91 4.69
N LEU A 81 0.90 -13.08 4.11
CA LEU A 81 1.83 -13.76 3.20
C LEU A 81 2.16 -12.92 1.95
N ARG A 82 1.16 -12.26 1.34
CA ARG A 82 1.39 -11.37 0.19
C ARG A 82 2.25 -10.17 0.56
N HIS A 83 2.04 -9.59 1.73
CA HIS A 83 2.86 -8.49 2.22
C HIS A 83 4.33 -8.93 2.43
N ILE A 84 4.56 -10.10 3.04
CA ILE A 84 5.91 -10.67 3.20
C ILE A 84 6.55 -10.86 1.82
N ALA A 85 5.86 -11.56 0.90
CA ALA A 85 6.37 -11.80 -0.45
C ALA A 85 6.67 -10.51 -1.21
N LEU A 86 5.78 -9.51 -1.14
CA LEU A 86 5.98 -8.21 -1.76
C LEU A 86 7.24 -7.50 -1.22
N ASN A 87 7.45 -7.53 0.09
CA ASN A 87 8.61 -6.92 0.72
C ASN A 87 9.91 -7.60 0.26
N LEU A 88 9.96 -8.93 0.24
CA LEU A 88 11.11 -9.69 -0.27
C LEU A 88 11.41 -9.38 -1.74
N LEU A 89 10.38 -9.36 -2.59
CA LEU A 89 10.52 -9.02 -4.03
C LEU A 89 10.98 -7.57 -4.25
N LYS A 90 10.59 -6.64 -3.36
CA LYS A 90 11.06 -5.26 -3.36
C LYS A 90 12.51 -5.15 -2.89
N GLN A 91 12.94 -5.97 -1.93
CA GLN A 91 14.31 -5.99 -1.41
C GLN A 91 15.31 -6.61 -2.40
N GLU A 92 14.92 -7.65 -3.15
CA GLU A 92 15.75 -8.28 -4.17
C GLU A 92 16.07 -7.26 -5.28
N LYS A 93 17.35 -6.88 -5.48
CA LYS A 93 17.73 -5.82 -6.45
C LYS A 93 18.47 -6.31 -7.69
N SER A 94 18.88 -7.58 -7.75
CA SER A 94 19.71 -8.08 -8.85
C SER A 94 18.92 -8.27 -10.15
N CYS A 95 17.60 -8.51 -10.08
CA CYS A 95 16.75 -8.62 -11.27
C CYS A 95 16.00 -7.32 -11.55
N LYS A 96 16.26 -6.70 -12.73
CA LYS A 96 15.51 -5.54 -13.22
C LYS A 96 14.21 -5.98 -13.90
N ARG A 97 13.21 -6.34 -13.10
CA ARG A 97 11.84 -6.70 -13.54
C ARG A 97 10.77 -6.06 -12.67
N SER A 98 9.55 -5.98 -13.20
CA SER A 98 8.37 -5.60 -12.42
C SER A 98 8.12 -6.59 -11.28
N ILE A 99 7.38 -6.20 -10.24
CA ILE A 99 7.04 -7.10 -9.12
C ILE A 99 6.34 -8.38 -9.62
N ARG A 100 5.38 -8.23 -10.54
CA ARG A 100 4.73 -9.38 -11.19
C ARG A 100 5.73 -10.27 -11.92
N GLY A 101 6.67 -9.68 -12.68
CA GLY A 101 7.69 -10.43 -13.41
C GLY A 101 8.67 -11.17 -12.50
N LYS A 102 9.07 -10.55 -11.38
CA LYS A 102 9.90 -11.22 -10.36
C LYS A 102 9.15 -12.35 -9.66
N ARG A 103 7.88 -12.14 -9.32
CA ARG A 103 7.02 -13.18 -8.72
C ARG A 103 6.89 -14.40 -9.64
N LEU A 104 6.66 -14.18 -10.93
CA LEU A 104 6.60 -15.26 -11.91
C LEU A 104 7.94 -15.97 -12.07
N LEU A 105 9.05 -15.22 -12.14
CA LEU A 105 10.39 -15.81 -12.20
C LEU A 105 10.68 -16.67 -10.98
N ALA A 106 10.32 -16.22 -9.77
CA ALA A 106 10.47 -17.02 -8.55
C ALA A 106 9.58 -18.28 -8.55
N GLY A 107 8.50 -18.30 -9.33
CA GLY A 107 7.69 -19.50 -9.55
C GLY A 107 8.27 -20.48 -10.59
N TRP A 108 9.24 -20.06 -11.40
CA TRP A 108 9.80 -20.85 -12.50
C TRP A 108 11.28 -21.21 -12.34
N ASP A 109 12.02 -20.44 -11.54
CA ASP A 109 13.45 -20.62 -11.30
C ASP A 109 13.69 -20.71 -9.79
N GLU A 110 14.02 -21.92 -9.34
CA GLU A 110 14.29 -22.24 -7.94
C GLU A 110 15.50 -21.48 -7.39
N LYS A 111 16.54 -21.24 -8.20
CA LYS A 111 17.71 -20.46 -7.75
C LYS A 111 17.32 -19.02 -7.48
N TYR A 112 16.48 -18.45 -8.35
CA TYR A 112 15.96 -17.10 -8.12
C TYR A 112 15.00 -17.05 -6.91
N LEU A 113 14.16 -18.07 -6.73
CA LEU A 113 13.30 -18.19 -5.54
C LEU A 113 14.12 -18.18 -4.26
N CYS A 114 15.15 -19.03 -4.15
CA CYS A 114 16.05 -19.08 -2.99
C CYS A 114 16.67 -17.72 -2.72
N LYS A 115 17.13 -17.01 -3.76
CA LYS A 115 17.68 -15.66 -3.62
C LYS A 115 16.67 -14.64 -3.08
N VAL A 116 15.40 -14.72 -3.48
CA VAL A 116 14.34 -13.87 -2.91
C VAL A 116 14.11 -14.23 -1.43
N LEU A 117 14.11 -15.53 -1.10
CA LEU A 117 13.90 -16.01 0.26
C LEU A 117 15.07 -15.75 1.20
N GLU A 118 16.30 -15.61 0.72
CA GLU A 118 17.45 -15.16 1.53
C GLU A 118 17.17 -13.84 2.24
N GLY A 119 16.33 -12.97 1.66
CA GLY A 119 15.86 -11.73 2.29
C GLY A 119 15.11 -11.92 3.62
N LEU A 120 14.60 -13.12 3.92
CA LEU A 120 14.00 -13.43 5.23
C LEU A 120 15.00 -13.32 6.37
N SER A 121 16.29 -13.56 6.11
CA SER A 121 17.34 -13.36 7.11
C SER A 121 17.58 -11.89 7.47
N SER A 122 17.03 -10.97 6.67
CA SER A 122 17.14 -9.53 6.85
C SER A 122 15.84 -8.84 7.30
N LEU A 123 14.78 -9.63 7.55
CA LEU A 123 13.53 -9.18 8.17
C LEU A 123 13.64 -9.21 9.69
#